data_AF-A0A7S4JJH4-F1
#
_entry.id   AF-A0A7S4JJH4-F1
#
_cell.length_a   1.000
_cell.length_b   1.000
_cell.length_c   1.000
_cell.angle_alpha   90.00
_cell.angle_beta   90.00
_cell.angle_gamma   90.00
#
_symmetry.space_group_name_H-M   'P 1'
#
loop_
_entity.id
_entity.type
_entity.pdbx_description
1 polymer ?
#
loop_
_entity_poly.entity_id
_entity_poly.type
_entity_poly.pdbx_seq_one_letter_code
_entity_poly.pdbx_strand_id
1 'polypeptide(L)'
;VGAGQAVFMPKGQRVRWVMGPAGAEYVPICLPAFSPDNCYREEGGVAPPVHDSHTDIYHLVQVPLWEACKASGETYYPPTYTDDGFTHATADPSKLLGVANHFYKSVRSEWLCLKMTRDT
;
A
#
# COMPACT_ATOMS: atom_id res chain seq x y z
N VAL A 1 -0.87 -11.26 -25.14
CA VAL A 1 -2.13 -10.59 -24.72
C VAL A 1 -2.55 -9.64 -25.82
N GLY A 2 -3.76 -9.80 -26.33
CA GLY A 2 -4.40 -8.85 -27.23
C GLY A 2 -5.28 -7.85 -26.48
N ALA A 3 -5.86 -6.90 -27.21
CA ALA A 3 -6.82 -5.94 -26.65
C ALA A 3 -7.99 -6.66 -25.96
N GLY A 4 -8.37 -6.20 -24.77
CA GLY A 4 -9.43 -6.79 -23.96
C GLY A 4 -9.06 -8.08 -23.22
N GLN A 5 -7.80 -8.53 -23.30
CA GLN A 5 -7.31 -9.69 -22.55
C GLN A 5 -6.49 -9.25 -21.34
N ALA A 6 -6.53 -10.07 -20.28
CA ALA A 6 -5.71 -9.90 -19.08
C ALA A 6 -4.86 -11.15 -18.82
N VAL A 7 -3.70 -10.96 -18.19
CA VAL A 7 -2.93 -12.07 -17.59
C VAL A 7 -3.12 -12.02 -16.09
N PHE A 8 -3.53 -13.13 -15.50
CA PHE A 8 -3.47 -13.30 -14.05
C PHE A 8 -2.08 -13.79 -13.65
N MET A 9 -1.47 -13.13 -12.66
CA MET A 9 -0.19 -13.54 -12.09
C MET A 9 -0.39 -14.03 -10.65
N PRO A 10 -0.23 -15.33 -10.38
CA PRO A 10 -0.21 -15.85 -9.02
C PRO A 10 0.91 -15.24 -8.17
N LYS A 11 0.73 -15.26 -6.84
CA LYS A 11 1.74 -14.84 -5.86
C LYS A 11 3.07 -15.57 -6.11
N GLY A 12 4.18 -14.82 -6.07
CA GLY A 12 5.53 -15.35 -6.23
C GLY A 12 6.03 -15.47 -7.67
N GLN A 13 5.19 -15.18 -8.66
CA GLN A 13 5.60 -15.13 -10.06
C GLN A 13 6.33 -13.83 -10.39
N ARG A 14 7.28 -13.90 -11.33
CA ARG A 14 8.04 -12.76 -11.86
C ARG A 14 7.55 -12.40 -13.26
N VAL A 15 7.58 -11.12 -13.63
CA VAL A 15 7.24 -10.65 -14.98
C VAL A 15 8.42 -9.92 -15.61
N ARG A 16 8.65 -10.23 -16.89
CA ARG A 16 9.54 -9.46 -17.76
C ARG A 16 8.74 -9.04 -18.99
N TRP A 17 8.59 -7.73 -19.15
CA TRP A 17 7.94 -7.15 -20.32
C TRP A 17 8.90 -7.20 -21.50
N VAL A 18 8.48 -7.82 -22.60
CA VAL A 18 9.20 -7.83 -23.88
C VAL A 18 8.26 -7.25 -24.93
N MET A 19 8.62 -6.10 -25.48
CA MET A 19 7.83 -5.46 -26.52
C MET A 19 8.29 -5.96 -27.89
N GLY A 20 7.34 -6.39 -28.72
CA GLY A 20 7.63 -6.86 -30.07
C GLY A 20 8.08 -5.73 -31.02
N PRO A 21 8.42 -6.03 -32.28
CA PRO A 21 8.93 -5.05 -33.25
C PRO A 21 8.00 -3.86 -33.51
N ALA A 22 6.69 -4.03 -33.34
CA ALA A 22 5.71 -2.95 -33.46
C ALA A 22 5.74 -1.97 -32.27
N GLY A 23 6.48 -2.29 -31.21
CA GLY A 23 6.47 -1.55 -29.94
C GLY A 23 5.18 -1.76 -29.15
N ALA A 24 5.21 -1.35 -27.89
CA ALA A 24 4.03 -1.18 -27.05
C ALA A 24 4.35 -0.18 -25.92
N GLU A 25 3.36 0.57 -25.51
CA GLU A 25 3.45 1.46 -24.34
C GLU A 25 2.99 0.71 -23.08
N TYR A 26 3.81 0.75 -22.03
CA TYR A 26 3.47 0.20 -20.73
C TYR A 26 2.94 1.30 -19.81
N VAL A 27 1.68 1.19 -19.41
CA VAL A 27 1.02 2.18 -18.53
C VAL A 27 0.70 1.53 -17.18
N PRO A 28 1.40 1.90 -16.09
CA PRO A 28 1.04 1.46 -14.74
C PRO A 28 -0.21 2.22 -14.26
N ILE A 29 -1.26 1.48 -13.89
CA ILE A 29 -2.55 2.08 -13.49
C ILE A 29 -2.53 2.55 -12.02
N CYS A 30 -1.79 1.86 -11.14
CA CYS A 30 -1.77 2.17 -9.71
C CYS A 30 -0.53 2.99 -9.32
N LEU A 31 -0.45 4.22 -9.80
CA LEU A 31 0.53 5.20 -9.31
C LEU A 31 0.04 5.81 -7.98
N PRO A 32 0.93 6.05 -7.00
CA PRO A 32 2.38 5.91 -7.05
C PRO A 32 2.91 4.52 -6.66
N ALA A 33 2.05 3.56 -6.28
CA ALA A 33 2.47 2.25 -5.77
C ALA A 33 3.36 1.48 -6.77
N PHE A 34 3.03 1.54 -8.06
CA PHE A 34 3.81 0.93 -9.14
C PHE A 34 4.62 1.94 -9.96
N SER A 35 5.11 3.01 -9.33
CA SER A 35 6.01 3.95 -10.01
C SER A 35 7.35 3.27 -10.34
N PRO A 36 8.09 3.79 -11.34
CA PRO A 36 9.42 3.31 -11.63
C PRO A 36 10.35 3.25 -10.41
N ASP A 37 10.22 4.18 -9.46
CA ASP A 37 11.08 4.25 -8.27
C ASP A 37 10.65 3.31 -7.13
N ASN A 38 9.42 2.78 -7.20
CA ASN A 38 8.83 1.99 -6.12
C ASN A 38 8.58 0.51 -6.50
N CYS A 39 8.61 0.17 -7.79
CA CYS A 39 8.57 -1.22 -8.23
C CYS A 39 9.91 -1.93 -8.02
N TYR A 40 9.86 -3.14 -7.46
CA TYR A 40 11.01 -4.04 -7.43
C TYR A 40 11.48 -4.40 -8.85
N ARG A 41 12.81 -4.36 -9.08
CA ARG A 41 13.43 -4.76 -10.35
C ARG A 41 14.63 -5.67 -10.09
N GLU A 42 14.77 -6.68 -10.94
CA GLU A 42 15.85 -7.67 -10.85
C GLU A 42 17.04 -7.34 -11.76
N GLU A 43 16.77 -6.76 -12.93
CA GLU A 43 17.82 -6.37 -13.88
C GLU A 43 18.48 -5.04 -13.44
N GLY A 44 19.69 -5.16 -12.87
CA GLY A 44 20.73 -4.13 -12.80
C GLY A 44 20.61 -3.09 -11.69
N GLY A 45 21.35 -3.26 -10.58
CA GLY A 45 21.90 -2.19 -9.72
C GLY A 45 20.96 -1.14 -9.13
N VAL A 46 19.65 -1.22 -9.36
CA VAL A 46 18.67 -0.26 -8.84
C VAL A 46 18.60 -0.44 -7.32
N ALA A 47 18.64 0.67 -6.59
CA ALA A 47 18.44 0.67 -5.16
C ALA A 47 17.13 -0.07 -4.81
N PRO A 48 17.08 -0.77 -3.67
CA PRO A 48 15.84 -1.41 -3.23
C PRO A 48 14.70 -0.39 -3.21
N PRO A 49 13.44 -0.84 -3.41
CA PRO A 49 12.29 0.06 -3.39
C PRO A 49 12.32 0.97 -2.16
N VAL A 50 12.00 2.25 -2.33
CA VAL A 50 12.06 3.24 -1.23
C VAL A 50 11.27 2.78 -0.01
N HIS A 51 10.17 2.06 -0.18
CA HIS A 51 9.40 1.55 0.96
C HIS A 51 10.09 0.44 1.77
N ASP A 52 11.07 -0.27 1.19
CA ASP A 52 11.82 -1.32 1.89
C ASP A 52 12.97 -0.77 2.74
N SER A 53 13.39 0.49 2.53
CA SER A 53 14.35 1.14 3.43
C SER A 53 13.72 1.60 4.75
N HIS A 54 12.40 1.48 4.90
CA HIS A 54 11.70 1.94 6.10
C HIS A 54 11.55 0.79 7.09
N THR A 55 12.06 1.02 8.29
CA THR A 55 11.92 0.11 9.45
C THR A 55 10.50 0.09 10.01
N ASP A 56 9.74 1.15 9.75
CA ASP A 56 8.46 1.38 10.38
C ASP A 56 7.36 1.61 9.33
N ILE A 57 6.15 1.19 9.68
CA ILE A 57 4.93 1.48 8.93
C ILE A 57 3.95 2.22 9.82
N TYR A 58 3.12 3.04 9.18
CA TYR A 58 2.23 3.97 9.86
C TYR A 58 0.79 3.77 9.42
N HIS A 59 -0.13 3.79 10.38
CA HIS A 59 -1.57 3.67 10.18
C HIS A 59 -2.31 4.76 10.95
N LEU A 60 -3.35 5.34 10.33
CA LEU A 60 -4.25 6.27 11.01
C LEU A 60 -5.38 5.50 11.68
N VAL A 61 -5.56 5.74 12.97
CA VAL A 61 -6.65 5.15 13.76
C VAL A 61 -7.52 6.22 14.40
N GLN A 62 -8.81 5.96 14.51
CA GLN A 62 -9.74 6.80 15.27
C GLN A 62 -9.55 6.52 16.77
N VAL A 63 -9.28 7.56 17.56
CA VAL A 63 -9.05 7.46 19.03
C VAL A 63 -10.11 6.59 19.73
N PRO A 64 -11.42 6.79 19.50
CA PRO A 64 -12.44 6.03 20.22
C PRO A 64 -12.36 4.52 19.95
N LEU A 65 -12.05 4.14 18.71
CA LEU A 65 -11.93 2.73 18.32
C LEU A 65 -10.68 2.10 18.93
N TRP A 66 -9.56 2.82 18.90
CA TRP A 66 -8.30 2.34 19.48
C TRP A 66 -8.41 2.10 20.97
N GLU A 67 -8.94 3.08 21.71
CA GLU A 67 -9.08 2.96 23.16
C GLU A 67 -10.08 1.87 23.57
N ALA A 68 -11.15 1.67 22.80
CA ALA A 68 -12.08 0.56 23.03
C ALA A 68 -11.42 -0.81 22.84
N CYS A 69 -10.62 -0.99 21.78
CA CYS A 69 -9.85 -2.23 21.58
C CYS A 69 -8.81 -2.45 22.69
N LYS A 70 -8.09 -1.39 23.09
CA LYS A 70 -7.13 -1.48 24.21
C LYS A 70 -7.81 -1.87 25.52
N ALA A 71 -8.97 -1.29 25.83
CA ALA A 71 -9.68 -1.56 27.07
C ALA A 71 -10.26 -2.99 27.12
N SER A 72 -10.68 -3.53 25.98
CA SER A 72 -11.18 -4.91 25.87
C SER A 72 -10.06 -5.95 25.73
N GLY A 73 -8.85 -5.54 25.36
CA GLY A 73 -7.76 -6.46 25.04
C GLY A 73 -7.95 -7.19 23.71
N GLU A 74 -8.86 -6.70 22.86
CA GLU A 74 -9.13 -7.28 21.54
C GLU A 74 -8.18 -6.76 20.47
N THR A 75 -8.05 -7.53 19.38
CA THR A 75 -7.31 -7.08 18.21
C THR A 75 -8.05 -5.94 17.52
N TYR A 76 -7.34 -4.85 17.27
CA TYR A 76 -7.88 -3.73 16.51
C TYR A 76 -8.02 -4.10 15.02
N TYR A 77 -9.21 -3.86 14.47
CA TYR A 77 -9.48 -3.92 13.04
C TYR A 77 -10.04 -2.56 12.58
N PRO A 78 -9.51 -1.95 11.51
CA PRO A 78 -10.08 -0.71 10.98
C PRO A 78 -11.49 -0.96 10.43
N PRO A 79 -12.34 0.09 10.34
CA PRO A 79 -13.71 -0.06 9.85
C PRO A 79 -13.84 -0.68 8.45
N THR A 80 -12.81 -0.56 7.59
CA THR A 80 -12.81 -1.12 6.23
C THR A 80 -12.29 -2.55 6.15
N TYR A 81 -11.83 -3.14 7.27
CA TYR A 81 -11.15 -4.44 7.26
C TYR A 81 -12.01 -5.57 6.71
N THR A 82 -13.32 -5.56 7.00
CA THR A 82 -14.24 -6.60 6.51
C THR A 82 -14.36 -6.59 4.99
N ASP A 83 -14.32 -5.41 4.37
CA ASP A 83 -14.44 -5.25 2.92
C ASP A 83 -13.09 -5.44 2.21
N ASP A 84 -12.02 -4.89 2.79
CA ASP A 84 -10.67 -4.93 2.22
C ASP A 84 -9.98 -6.28 2.44
N GLY A 85 -10.21 -6.91 3.58
CA GLY A 85 -9.47 -8.07 4.07
C GLY A 85 -8.05 -7.76 4.57
N PHE A 86 -7.68 -6.48 4.67
CA PHE A 86 -6.37 -6.02 5.16
C PHE A 86 -6.42 -4.61 5.77
N THR A 87 -5.37 -4.25 6.52
CA THR A 87 -5.21 -2.90 7.09
C THR A 87 -4.32 -2.05 6.19
N HIS A 88 -4.84 -0.91 5.75
CA HIS A 88 -4.07 0.07 4.98
C HIS A 88 -3.02 0.78 5.85
N ALA A 89 -1.75 0.67 5.49
CA ALA A 89 -0.64 1.36 6.13
C ALA A 89 0.38 1.87 5.09
N THR A 90 1.23 2.81 5.49
CA THR A 90 2.28 3.38 4.62
C THR A 90 3.60 3.44 5.36
N ALA A 91 4.70 3.19 4.65
CA ALA A 91 6.06 3.40 5.14
C ALA A 91 6.39 4.91 5.27
N ASP A 92 5.71 5.76 4.50
CA ASP A 92 5.91 7.21 4.50
C ASP A 92 4.76 7.92 5.24
N PRO A 93 5.01 8.47 6.45
CA PRO A 93 3.97 9.10 7.26
C PRO A 93 3.46 10.41 6.65
N SER A 94 4.21 11.07 5.76
CA SER A 94 3.78 12.32 5.12
C SER A 94 2.53 12.12 4.23
N LYS A 95 2.31 10.89 3.75
CA LYS A 95 1.15 10.51 2.92
C LYS A 95 -0.15 10.39 3.72
N LEU A 96 -0.09 10.22 5.03
CA LEU A 96 -1.26 9.93 5.87
C LEU A 96 -2.31 11.04 5.81
N LEU A 97 -1.86 12.30 5.86
CA LEU A 97 -2.79 13.44 5.77
C LEU A 97 -3.48 13.50 4.41
N GLY A 98 -2.75 13.20 3.33
CA GLY A 98 -3.34 13.12 1.99
C GLY A 98 -4.42 12.04 1.88
N VAL A 99 -4.13 10.85 2.42
CA VAL A 99 -5.10 9.73 2.50
C VAL A 99 -6.31 10.13 3.33
N ALA A 100 -6.11 10.71 4.53
CA ALA A 100 -7.20 11.12 5.40
C ALA A 100 -8.12 12.17 4.74
N ASN A 101 -7.50 13.17 4.13
CA ASN A 101 -8.21 14.21 3.39
C ASN A 101 -8.91 13.68 2.15
N HIS A 102 -8.55 12.50 1.62
CA HIS A 102 -9.22 11.90 0.48
C HIS A 102 -10.40 11.03 0.91
N PHE A 103 -10.16 10.08 1.82
CA PHE A 103 -11.10 9.01 2.16
C PHE A 103 -11.98 9.29 3.38
N TYR A 104 -11.47 10.04 4.36
CA TYR A 104 -12.14 10.23 5.67
C TYR A 104 -12.78 11.60 5.84
N LYS A 105 -13.08 12.31 4.74
CA LYS A 105 -13.64 13.69 4.75
C LYS A 105 -14.91 13.84 5.60
N SER A 106 -15.76 12.82 5.61
CA SER A 106 -17.02 12.79 6.35
C SER A 106 -16.89 12.25 7.77
N VAL A 107 -15.74 11.66 8.13
CA VAL A 107 -15.54 11.04 9.44
C VAL A 107 -15.07 12.09 10.43
N ARG A 108 -15.89 12.35 11.46
CA ARG A 108 -15.57 13.27 12.55
C ARG A 108 -15.05 12.46 13.74
N SER A 109 -13.73 12.43 13.88
CA SER A 109 -13.06 11.78 15.00
C SER A 109 -11.75 12.50 15.31
N GLU A 110 -11.26 12.31 16.52
CA GLU A 110 -9.85 12.48 16.82
C GLU A 110 -9.06 11.28 16.25
N TRP A 111 -7.84 11.53 15.78
CA TRP A 111 -7.03 10.54 15.08
C TRP A 111 -5.65 10.42 15.73
N LEU A 112 -5.15 9.18 15.81
CA LEU A 112 -3.77 8.87 16.17
C LEU A 112 -3.04 8.29 14.97
N CYS A 113 -1.73 8.51 14.93
CA CYS A 113 -0.82 7.80 14.03
C CYS A 113 -0.17 6.66 14.81
N LEU A 114 -0.55 5.42 14.49
CA LEU A 114 0.12 4.23 15.01
C LEU A 114 1.38 3.99 14.19
N LYS A 115 2.52 3.94 14.88
CA LYS A 115 3.81 3.54 14.33
C LYS A 115 4.08 2.09 14.73
N MET A 116 4.33 1.21 13.76
CA MET A 116 4.64 -0.20 13.98
C MET A 116 5.98 -0.52 13.32
N THR A 117 6.89 -1.15 14.05
CA THR A 117 8.16 -1.61 13.51
C THR A 117 7.95 -2.93 12.78
N ARG A 118 8.49 -3.04 11.56
CA ARG A 118 8.48 -4.29 10.79
C ARG A 118 9.53 -5.23 11.39
N ASP A 119 9.12 -6.45 11.70
CA ASP A 119 10.07 -7.55 11.89
C ASP A 119 10.36 -8.12 10.50
N THR A 120 11.62 -8.05 10.08
CA THR A 120 12.09 -8.41 8.73
C THR A 120 12.98 -9.63 8.76
#